data_AF-A0A927V9H2-F1
#
_entry.id   AF-A0A927V9H2-F1
#
_cell.length_a   1.000
_cell.length_b   1.000
_cell.length_c   1.000
_cell.angle_alpha   90.00
_cell.angle_beta   90.00
_cell.angle_gamma   90.00
#
_symmetry.space_group_name_H-M   'P 1'
#
loop_
_entity.id
_entity.type
_entity.pdbx_description
1 polymer ?
#
loop_
_entity_poly.entity_id
_entity_poly.type
_entity_poly.pdbx_seq_one_letter_code
_entity_poly.pdbx_strand_id
1 'polypeptide(L)'
;MRKAFMCSLCHNGILGGGLYLDSQSVTYRTQKLTVNEKYKNLVLPLNEIKEITWKWIVFPVATFHMKNSEEYKMIIFNKVRFTKYYHEYKGD
;
A
#
# COMPACT_ATOMS: atom_id res chain seq x y z
N MET A 1 -2.60 1.39 -16.95
CA MET A 1 -1.49 2.35 -16.75
C MET A 1 -1.14 2.38 -15.27
N ARG A 2 0.13 2.23 -14.88
CA ARG A 2 0.53 2.24 -13.47
C ARG A 2 0.44 3.65 -12.85
N LYS A 3 -0.04 3.75 -11.62
CA LYS A 3 -0.11 4.98 -10.82
C LYS A 3 0.90 4.90 -9.68
N ALA A 4 1.58 6.00 -9.40
CA ALA A 4 2.60 6.08 -8.35
C ALA A 4 2.17 7.09 -7.27
N PHE A 5 2.46 6.74 -6.02
CA PHE A 5 2.16 7.52 -4.83
C PHE A 5 3.38 7.54 -3.91
N MET A 6 3.57 8.66 -3.22
CA MET A 6 4.48 8.71 -2.08
C MET A 6 3.86 7.90 -0.94
N CYS A 7 4.65 7.05 -0.30
CA CYS A 7 4.15 6.13 0.69
C CYS A 7 5.21 5.80 1.75
N SER A 8 4.77 5.41 2.94
CA SER A 8 5.64 4.77 3.91
C SER A 8 5.00 3.52 4.48
N LEU A 9 5.73 2.40 4.51
CA LEU A 9 5.30 1.19 5.20
C LEU A 9 5.54 1.35 6.71
N CYS A 10 4.53 1.04 7.51
CA CYS A 10 4.59 1.03 8.97
C CYS A 10 4.99 -0.36 9.45
N HIS A 11 6.30 -0.62 9.54
CA HIS A 11 6.85 -1.90 9.97
C HIS A 11 8.16 -1.67 10.74
N ASN A 12 8.16 -1.95 12.05
CA ASN A 12 9.27 -1.65 12.97
C ASN A 12 9.77 -0.19 12.85
N GLY A 13 8.82 0.75 12.72
CA GLY A 13 9.08 2.14 12.39
C GLY A 13 8.46 2.55 11.05
N ILE A 14 8.92 3.68 10.51
CA ILE A 14 8.42 4.24 9.24
C ILE A 14 9.47 4.02 8.14
N LEU A 15 9.10 3.19 7.16
CA LEU A 15 9.92 2.89 6.00
C LEU A 15 9.40 3.68 4.80
N GLY A 16 10.07 4.80 4.47
CA GLY A 16 9.73 5.59 3.29
C GLY A 16 9.98 4.83 1.99
N GLY A 17 9.10 5.03 1.01
CA GLY A 17 9.16 4.39 -0.29
C GLY A 17 8.14 4.93 -1.29
N GLY A 18 7.99 4.20 -2.39
CA GLY A 18 6.96 4.43 -3.39
C GLY A 18 5.90 3.34 -3.33
N LEU A 19 4.64 3.74 -3.56
CA LEU A 19 3.55 2.80 -3.78
C LEU A 19 3.10 2.87 -5.23
N TYR A 20 3.03 1.72 -5.87
CA TYR A 20 2.65 1.57 -7.26
C TYR A 20 1.36 0.78 -7.33
N LEU A 21 0.37 1.34 -7.99
CA LEU A 21 -0.94 0.73 -8.17
C LEU A 21 -1.17 0.50 -9.66
N ASP A 22 -1.46 -0.73 -10.04
CA ASP A 22 -1.92 -1.10 -11.37
C ASP A 22 -3.10 -2.08 -11.26
N SER A 23 -3.57 -2.60 -12.40
CA SER A 23 -4.76 -3.46 -12.45
C SER A 23 -4.57 -4.83 -11.81
N GLN A 24 -3.36 -5.17 -11.36
CA GLN A 24 -3.04 -6.47 -10.78
C GLN A 24 -2.72 -6.36 -9.29
N SER A 25 -2.04 -5.29 -8.87
CA SER A 25 -1.50 -5.20 -7.51
C SER A 25 -1.35 -3.78 -6.97
N VAL A 26 -1.22 -3.71 -5.64
CA VAL A 26 -0.60 -2.62 -4.90
C VAL A 26 0.82 -3.07 -4.52
N THR A 27 1.84 -2.44 -5.09
CA THR A 27 3.24 -2.77 -4.84
C THR A 27 3.95 -1.64 -4.10
N TYR A 28 4.42 -1.90 -2.89
CA TYR A 28 5.31 -1.02 -2.15
C TYR A 28 6.76 -1.33 -2.47
N ARG A 29 7.58 -0.29 -2.70
CA ARG A 29 9.02 -0.42 -2.91
C ARG A 29 9.82 0.59 -2.11
N THR A 30 10.95 0.15 -1.57
CA THR A 30 11.94 1.03 -0.94
C THR A 30 13.35 0.65 -1.37
N GLN A 31 14.23 1.65 -1.42
CA GLN A 31 15.65 1.46 -1.72
C GLN A 31 16.51 1.37 -0.45
N LYS A 32 15.90 1.34 0.74
CA LYS A 32 16.64 1.22 2.01
C LYS A 32 17.34 -0.14 2.09
N LEU A 33 18.67 -0.13 2.19
CA LEU A 33 19.51 -1.33 2.16
C LEU A 33 19.30 -2.26 3.35
N THR A 34 19.01 -1.69 4.53
CA THR A 34 18.90 -2.41 5.82
C THR A 34 17.54 -3.09 6.03
N VAL A 35 16.60 -2.96 5.09
CA VAL A 35 15.26 -3.55 5.18
C VAL A 35 15.30 -5.00 4.68
N ASN A 36 14.55 -5.90 5.31
CA ASN A 36 14.41 -7.29 4.83
C ASN A 36 13.86 -7.33 3.40
N GLU A 37 14.35 -8.26 2.56
CA GLU A 37 13.95 -8.40 1.15
C GLU A 37 12.43 -8.45 0.93
N LYS A 38 11.67 -9.13 1.80
CA LYS A 38 10.18 -9.15 1.75
C LYS A 38 9.59 -7.74 1.70
N TYR A 39 10.17 -6.81 2.46
CA TYR A 39 9.67 -5.44 2.60
C TYR A 39 10.35 -4.45 1.66
N LYS A 40 11.42 -4.83 0.93
CA LYS A 40 12.01 -3.98 -0.12
C LYS A 40 11.10 -3.89 -1.34
N ASN A 41 10.41 -4.97 -1.68
CA ASN A 41 9.44 -5.04 -2.78
C ASN A 41 8.22 -5.87 -2.35
N LEU A 42 7.34 -5.25 -1.57
CA LEU A 42 6.14 -5.89 -1.04
C LEU A 42 5.01 -5.77 -2.07
N VAL A 43 4.58 -6.90 -2.62
CA VAL A 43 3.49 -6.98 -3.60
C VAL A 43 2.22 -7.46 -2.90
N LEU A 44 1.15 -6.68 -2.98
CA LEU A 44 -0.18 -7.02 -2.49
C LEU A 44 -1.12 -7.19 -3.69
N PRO A 45 -1.41 -8.44 -4.14
CA PRO A 45 -2.33 -8.68 -5.24
C PRO A 45 -3.73 -8.15 -4.94
N LEU A 46 -4.38 -7.46 -5.90
CA LEU A 46 -5.69 -6.84 -5.67
C LEU A 46 -6.77 -7.87 -5.33
N ASN A 47 -6.70 -9.05 -5.93
CA ASN A 47 -7.61 -10.17 -5.67
C ASN A 47 -7.44 -10.76 -4.25
N GLU A 48 -6.28 -10.58 -3.61
CA GLU A 48 -5.98 -11.07 -2.26
C GLU A 48 -6.25 -10.02 -1.17
N ILE A 49 -6.44 -8.75 -1.53
CA ILE A 49 -6.87 -7.72 -0.59
C ILE A 49 -8.36 -7.92 -0.30
N LYS A 50 -8.71 -8.20 0.96
CA LYS A 50 -10.10 -8.30 1.41
C LYS A 50 -10.74 -6.92 1.49
N GLU A 51 -10.09 -5.99 2.19
CA GLU A 51 -10.57 -4.62 2.35
C GLU A 51 -9.42 -3.67 2.70
N ILE A 52 -9.68 -2.36 2.57
CA ILE A 52 -8.77 -1.31 3.02
C ILE A 52 -9.49 -0.41 4.00
N THR A 53 -8.99 -0.32 5.23
CA THR A 53 -9.49 0.64 6.21
C THR A 53 -8.56 1.85 6.30
N TRP A 54 -9.14 3.02 6.60
CA TRP A 54 -8.38 4.26 6.71
C TRP A 54 -8.51 4.87 8.10
N LYS A 55 -7.39 5.30 8.67
CA LYS A 55 -7.35 6.12 9.88
C LYS A 55 -6.60 7.42 9.61
N TRP A 56 -7.13 8.52 10.14
CA TRP A 56 -6.48 9.83 10.11
C TRP A 56 -6.11 10.22 11.54
N ILE A 57 -4.81 10.20 11.85
CA ILE A 57 -4.29 10.65 13.15
C ILE A 57 -3.48 11.93 12.92
N VAL A 58 -2.32 11.79 12.28
CA VAL A 58 -1.48 12.90 11.77
C VAL A 58 -1.33 12.80 10.25
N PHE A 59 -1.26 11.58 9.74
CA PHE A 59 -1.20 11.25 8.32
C PHE A 59 -2.30 10.25 7.96
N PRO A 60 -2.69 10.14 6.67
CA PRO A 60 -3.60 9.11 6.19
C PRO A 60 -2.92 7.74 6.24
N VAL A 61 -3.37 6.88 7.16
CA VAL A 61 -2.89 5.49 7.27
C VAL A 61 -3.94 4.57 6.66
N ALA A 62 -3.54 3.84 5.62
CA ALA A 62 -4.28 2.72 5.07
C ALA A 62 -3.84 1.42 5.78
N THR A 63 -4.79 0.60 6.17
CA THR A 63 -4.54 -0.79 6.57
C THR A 63 -5.12 -1.68 5.49
N PHE A 64 -4.26 -2.43 4.81
CA PHE A 64 -4.65 -3.47 3.87
C PHE A 64 -4.87 -4.75 4.67
N HIS A 65 -6.12 -5.22 4.70
CA HIS A 65 -6.47 -6.50 5.29
C HIS A 65 -6.48 -7.55 4.18
N MET A 66 -5.61 -8.55 4.29
CA MET A 66 -5.46 -9.60 3.29
C MET A 66 -6.39 -10.78 3.58
N LYS A 67 -6.74 -11.57 2.56
CA LYS A 67 -7.55 -12.80 2.72
C LYS A 67 -6.88 -13.86 3.59
N ASN A 68 -5.55 -13.90 3.59
CA ASN A 68 -4.73 -14.81 4.40
C ASN A 68 -4.53 -14.33 5.87
N SER A 69 -5.30 -13.33 6.32
CA SER A 69 -5.21 -12.71 7.66
C SER A 69 -3.94 -11.90 7.92
N GLU A 70 -3.04 -11.72 6.94
CA GLU A 70 -1.97 -10.73 7.06
C GLU A 70 -2.53 -9.31 6.98
N GLU A 71 -1.87 -8.37 7.68
CA GLU A 71 -2.19 -6.95 7.61
C GLU A 71 -0.96 -6.11 7.27
N TYR A 72 -1.14 -5.14 6.39
CA TYR A 72 -0.09 -4.20 6.01
C TYR A 72 -0.58 -2.77 6.21
N LYS A 73 0.14 -2.02 7.06
CA LYS A 73 -0.17 -0.62 7.35
C LYS A 73 0.75 0.29 6.56
N MET A 74 0.18 1.23 5.83
CA MET A 74 0.92 2.17 4.99
C MET A 74 0.39 3.59 5.15
N ILE A 75 1.28 4.55 5.30
CA ILE A 75 0.95 5.96 5.09
C ILE A 75 0.91 6.19 3.59
N ILE A 76 -0.24 6.59 3.04
CA ILE A 76 -0.38 6.84 1.59
C ILE A 76 -0.78 8.29 1.37
N PHE A 77 0.13 9.07 0.81
CA PHE A 77 -0.16 10.46 0.50
C PHE A 77 -1.12 10.56 -0.69
N ASN A 78 -2.03 11.54 -0.63
CA ASN A 78 -3.11 11.72 -1.60
C ASN A 78 -4.12 10.56 -1.61
N LYS A 79 -4.73 10.30 -0.43
CA LYS A 79 -5.80 9.30 -0.22
C LYS A 79 -6.87 9.35 -1.31
N VAL A 80 -7.40 10.54 -1.61
CA VAL A 80 -8.50 10.71 -2.59
C VAL A 80 -8.13 10.14 -3.95
N ARG A 81 -6.94 10.47 -4.47
CA ARG A 81 -6.47 9.95 -5.75
C ARG A 81 -6.19 8.45 -5.69
N PHE A 82 -5.63 7.95 -4.58
CA PHE A 82 -5.39 6.53 -4.41
C PHE A 82 -6.70 5.74 -4.43
N THR A 83 -7.67 6.14 -3.61
CA THR A 83 -8.98 5.51 -3.51
C THR A 83 -9.70 5.47 -4.87
N LYS A 84 -9.68 6.58 -5.63
CA LYS A 84 -10.25 6.62 -6.98
C LYS A 84 -9.69 5.51 -7.89
N TYR A 85 -8.37 5.41 -8.00
CA TYR A 85 -7.75 4.42 -8.89
C TYR A 85 -7.83 3.01 -8.33
N TYR A 86 -7.87 2.84 -7.01
CA TYR A 86 -8.04 1.53 -6.40
C TYR A 86 -9.39 0.92 -6.76
N HIS A 87 -10.48 1.69 -6.66
CA HIS A 87 -11.81 1.24 -7.09
C HIS A 87 -11.86 0.97 -8.60
N GLU A 88 -11.31 1.88 -9.42
CA GLU A 88 -11.20 1.69 -10.88
C GLU A 88 -10.51 0.36 -11.26
N TYR A 89 -9.46 -0.04 -10.54
CA TYR A 89 -8.72 -1.27 -10.84
C TYR A 89 -9.25 -2.53 -10.17
N LYS A 90 -9.92 -2.40 -9.02
CA LYS A 90 -10.54 -3.56 -8.36
C LYS A 90 -11.82 -4.00 -9.04
N GLY A 91 -12.49 -3.07 -9.75
CA GLY A 91 -13.77 -3.33 -10.41
C GLY A 91 -14.97 -3.21 -9.46
N ASP A 92 -14.84 -2.36 -8.43
CA ASP A 92 -15.88 -2.01 -7.45
C ASP A 92 -16.47 -0.62 -7.74
#